data_AF-A0A822GWN0-F1
#
_entry.id   AF-A0A822GWN0-F1
#
_cell.length_a   1.000
_cell.length_b   1.000
_cell.length_c   1.000
_cell.angle_alpha   90.00
_cell.angle_beta   90.00
_cell.angle_gamma   90.00
#
_symmetry.space_group_name_H-M   'P 1'
#
loop_
_entity.id
_entity.type
_entity.pdbx_description
1 polymer ?
#
loop_
_entity_poly.entity_id
_entity_poly.type
_entity_poly.pdbx_seq_one_letter_code
_entity_poly.pdbx_strand_id
1 'polypeptide(L)' 'NVCAGFIRKDDWDIPGNDLLSSSVQVSDYASCCVKCQTTSGCNAFVYSPSTNECWPKTSIGDGGFSRSDRISGFD' A
#
# COMPACT_ATOMS: atom_id res chain seq x y z
N ASN A 1 11.50 -10.45 -8.41
CA ASN A 1 10.85 -9.15 -8.66
C ASN A 1 10.40 -8.62 -7.31
N VAL A 2 10.80 -7.42 -6.88
CA VAL A 2 10.78 -7.03 -5.45
C VAL A 2 9.37 -7.06 -4.82
N CYS A 3 8.32 -7.02 -5.65
CA CYS A 3 6.91 -7.11 -5.22
C CYS A 3 6.20 -8.39 -5.66
N ALA A 4 6.92 -9.45 -5.99
CA ALA A 4 6.29 -10.71 -6.43
C ALA A 4 5.42 -11.39 -5.35
N GLY A 5 5.60 -11.03 -4.06
CA GLY A 5 4.73 -11.48 -2.97
C GLY A 5 3.40 -10.73 -2.89
N PHE A 6 3.31 -9.54 -3.47
CA PHE A 6 2.10 -8.72 -3.38
C PHE A 6 1.27 -8.79 -4.67
N ILE A 7 -0.02 -9.10 -4.54
CA ILE A 7 -0.99 -8.94 -5.63
C ILE A 7 -1.23 -7.45 -5.83
N ARG A 8 -0.86 -6.93 -7.01
CA ARG A 8 -1.08 -5.54 -7.40
C ARG A 8 -2.52 -5.32 -7.87
N LYS A 9 -3.13 -4.21 -7.41
CA LYS A 9 -4.40 -3.73 -7.94
C LYS A 9 -4.37 -2.22 -8.13
N ASP A 10 -4.49 -1.78 -9.39
CA ASP A 10 -4.57 -0.36 -9.77
C ASP A 10 -5.98 0.21 -9.52
N ASP A 11 -6.04 1.53 -9.36
CA ASP A 11 -7.23 2.33 -9.01
C ASP A 11 -8.05 1.75 -7.85
N TRP A 12 -7.38 1.28 -6.81
CA TRP A 12 -8.00 0.64 -5.66
C TRP A 12 -7.44 1.16 -4.35
N ASP A 13 -8.33 1.68 -3.51
CA ASP A 13 -8.06 2.14 -2.16
C ASP A 13 -8.60 1.13 -1.15
N ILE A 14 -7.86 0.89 -0.07
CA ILE A 14 -8.32 0.11 1.09
C ILE A 14 -8.31 1.05 2.31
N PRO A 15 -9.47 1.42 2.88
CA PRO A 15 -9.53 2.38 3.97
C PRO A 15 -9.11 1.77 5.31
N GLY A 16 -8.41 2.57 6.12
CA GLY A 16 -8.05 2.22 7.50
C GLY A 16 -6.95 1.17 7.61
N ASN A 17 -6.81 0.61 8.82
CA ASN A 17 -5.77 -0.37 9.18
C ASN A 17 -4.34 0.12 8.93
N ASP A 18 -4.12 1.44 8.89
CA ASP A 18 -2.80 2.03 8.71
C ASP A 18 -1.88 1.66 9.89
N LEU A 19 -0.70 1.14 9.55
CA LEU A 19 0.33 0.78 10.53
C LEU A 19 1.02 1.99 11.15
N LEU A 20 0.99 3.11 10.43
CA LEU A 20 1.66 4.34 10.79
C LEU A 20 0.62 5.44 10.94
N SER A 21 0.88 6.40 11.82
CA SER A 21 -0.01 7.55 12.05
C SER A 21 -0.08 8.52 10.86
N SER A 22 0.82 8.38 9.88
CA SER A 22 0.86 9.20 8.67
C SER A 22 1.43 8.41 7.48
N SER A 23 1.22 8.94 6.27
CA SER A 23 1.86 8.43 5.05
C SER A 23 3.37 8.52 5.12
N VAL A 24 4.03 7.65 4.36
CA VAL A 24 5.48 7.67 4.12
C VAL A 24 5.72 8.08 2.69
N GLN A 25 6.62 9.05 2.47
CA GLN A 25 7.02 9.46 1.13
C GLN A 25 7.95 8.43 0.50
N VAL A 26 7.63 7.97 -0.71
CA VAL A 26 8.41 6.98 -1.48
C VAL A 26 8.43 7.34 -2.96
N SER A 27 9.43 6.90 -3.72
CA SER A 27 9.61 7.27 -5.13
C SER A 27 8.62 6.61 -6.08
N ASP A 28 8.10 5.44 -5.72
CA ASP A 28 7.28 4.60 -6.59
C ASP A 28 6.57 3.48 -5.80
N TYR A 29 5.72 2.74 -6.51
CA TYR A 29 5.01 1.57 -6.00
C TYR A 29 5.94 0.50 -5.41
N ALA A 30 7.07 0.23 -6.07
CA ALA A 30 8.00 -0.81 -5.63
C ALA A 30 8.64 -0.44 -4.28
N SER A 31 8.92 0.84 -4.07
CA SER A 31 9.42 1.39 -2.82
C SER A 31 8.38 1.32 -1.70
N CYS A 32 7.08 1.51 -2.00
CA CYS A 32 6.03 1.29 -1.01
C CYS A 32 5.90 -0.19 -0.60
N CYS A 33 6.05 -1.09 -1.56
CA CYS A 33 6.08 -2.53 -1.34
C CYS A 33 7.29 -2.97 -0.48
N VAL A 34 8.50 -2.48 -0.77
CA VAL A 34 9.68 -2.70 0.08
C VAL A 34 9.45 -2.13 1.47
N LYS A 35 8.82 -0.95 1.58
CA LYS A 35 8.45 -0.36 2.87
C LYS A 35 7.51 -1.29 3.65
N CYS A 36 6.52 -1.90 2.99
CA CYS A 36 5.63 -2.88 3.63
C CYS A 36 6.41 -4.12 4.08
N GLN A 37 7.18 -4.77 3.19
CA GLN A 37 7.99 -5.96 3.52
C GLN A 37 8.96 -5.75 4.69
N THR A 38 9.49 -4.54 4.85
CA THR A 38 10.43 -4.18 5.91
C THR A 38 9.75 -3.64 7.18
N THR A 39 8.43 -3.45 7.15
CA THR A 39 7.64 -3.01 8.30
C THR A 39 6.93 -4.22 8.92
N SER A 40 7.35 -4.59 10.14
CA SER A 40 6.73 -5.70 10.87
C SER A 40 5.22 -5.55 10.98
N GLY A 41 4.47 -6.59 10.60
CA GLY A 41 3.01 -6.62 10.65
C GLY A 41 2.30 -6.02 9.44
N CYS A 42 3.02 -5.61 8.39
CA CYS A 42 2.42 -5.14 7.16
C CYS A 42 1.98 -6.29 6.27
N ASN A 43 0.69 -6.35 5.97
CA ASN A 43 0.08 -7.37 5.09
C ASN A 43 -0.56 -6.75 3.83
N ALA A 44 -0.68 -5.43 3.79
CA ALA A 44 -1.17 -4.71 2.63
C ALA A 44 -0.59 -3.30 2.60
N PHE A 45 -0.67 -2.62 1.46
CA PHE A 45 -0.34 -1.20 1.37
C PHE A 45 -1.13 -0.51 0.28
N VAL A 46 -1.23 0.81 0.38
CA VAL A 46 -1.75 1.69 -0.69
C VAL A 46 -0.69 2.70 -1.06
N TYR A 47 -0.39 2.83 -2.34
CA TYR A 47 0.49 3.85 -2.90
C TYR A 47 -0.32 4.86 -3.71
N SER A 48 0.01 6.14 -3.57
CA SER A 48 -0.57 7.28 -4.28
C SER A 48 0.49 7.89 -5.23
N PRO A 49 0.46 7.57 -6.53
CA PRO A 49 1.44 8.08 -7.50
C PRO A 49 1.52 9.61 -7.57
N SER A 50 0.39 10.32 -7.46
CA SER A 50 0.37 11.79 -7.59
C SER A 50 1.02 12.53 -6.42
N THR A 51 1.02 11.93 -5.23
CA THR A 51 1.54 12.54 -3.99
C THR A 51 2.75 11.80 -3.41
N ASN A 52 3.18 10.71 -4.06
CA ASN A 52 4.25 9.83 -3.58
C ASN A 52 4.01 9.25 -2.18
N GLU A 53 2.75 9.15 -1.77
CA GLU A 53 2.39 8.66 -0.44
C GLU A 53 2.22 7.15 -0.42
N CYS A 54 2.86 6.51 0.55
CA CYS A 54 2.72 5.10 0.88
C CYS A 54 2.03 4.95 2.23
N TRP A 55 1.04 4.06 2.27
CA TRP A 55 0.26 3.75 3.46
C TRP A 55 0.35 2.25 3.76
N PRO A 56 1.36 1.80 4.52
CA PRO A 56 1.47 0.42 5.00
C PRO A 56 0.31 0.07 5.93
N LYS A 57 -0.24 -1.14 5.80
CA LYS A 57 -1.45 -1.56 6.50
C LYS A 57 -1.32 -2.93 7.13
N THR A 58 -1.98 -3.12 8.27
CA THR A 58 -2.01 -4.39 9.00
C THR A 58 -2.90 -5.44 8.32
N SER A 59 -3.88 -5.03 7.53
CA SER A 59 -4.79 -5.93 6.80
C SER A 59 -5.56 -5.18 5.72
N ILE A 60 -6.32 -5.90 4.90
CA ILE A 60 -7.28 -5.31 3.94
C ILE A 60 -8.58 -4.84 4.60
N GLY A 61 -8.79 -5.11 5.90
CA GLY A 61 -10.03 -4.79 6.62
C GLY A 61 -11.27 -5.39 5.95
N ASP A 62 -12.31 -4.56 5.84
CA ASP A 62 -13.58 -4.91 5.18
C ASP A 62 -13.50 -4.89 3.64
N GLY A 63 -12.28 -4.72 3.08
CA GLY A 63 -12.03 -4.63 1.66
C GLY A 63 -11.72 -3.21 1.20
N GLY A 64 -11.88 -2.95 -0.11
CA GLY A 64 -11.57 -1.66 -0.70
C GLY A 64 -12.58 -1.22 -1.73
N PHE A 65 -12.31 -0.09 -2.37
CA PHE A 65 -13.17 0.51 -3.39
C PHE A 65 -12.34 1.15 -4.49
N SER A 66 -12.96 1.32 -5.66
CA SER A 66 -12.29 1.96 -6.79
C SER A 66 -12.04 3.44 -6.49
N ARG A 67 -10.79 3.86 -6.60
CA ARG A 67 -10.37 5.26 -6.44
C ARG A 67 -9.16 5.49 -7.32
N SER A 68 -9.28 6.47 -8.22
CA SER A 68 -8.16 6.84 -9.08
C SER A 68 -6.93 7.22 -8.25
N ASP A 69 -5.75 7.04 -8.83
CA ASP A 69 -4.48 7.37 -8.18
C ASP A 69 -4.19 6.54 -6.92
N ARG A 70 -4.79 5.35 -6.80
CA ARG A 70 -4.50 4.43 -5.69
C ARG A 70 -4.08 3.09 -6.24
N ILE A 71 -2.89 2.63 -5.86
CA ILE A 71 -2.37 1.33 -6.24
C ILE A 71 -2.17 0.52 -4.97
N SER A 72 -2.97 -0.52 -4.81
CA SER A 72 -2.89 -1.43 -3.67
C SER A 72 -1.95 -2.60 -3.95
N GLY A 73 -1.30 -3.10 -2.90
CA GLY A 73 -0.64 -4.40 -2.87
C GLY A 73 -1.16 -5.24 -1.70
N PHE A 74 -1.39 -6.53 -1.93
CA PHE A 74 -1.85 -7.50 -0.92
C PHE A 74 -0.89 -8.69 -0.80
N ASP A 75 -0.40 -9.00 0.40
CA ASP A 75 0.36 -10.23 0.72
C ASP A 75 -0.59 -11.40 1.04
#